data_AF-A0A7Y0AMP5-F1
#
_entry.id   AF-A0A7Y0AMP5-F1
#
_cell.length_a   1.000
_cell.length_b   1.000
_cell.length_c   1.000
_cell.angle_alpha   90.00
_cell.angle_beta   90.00
_cell.angle_gamma   90.00
#
_symmetry.space_group_name_H-M   'P 1'
#
loop_
_entity.id
_entity.type
_entity.pdbx_description
1 polymer ?
#
loop_
_entity_poly.entity_id
_entity_poly.type
_entity_poly.pdbx_seq_one_letter_code
_entity_poly.pdbx_strand_id
1 'polypeptide(L)' 'MTEEILNKQLSEIPDETLIEKSREILKDWCNGGKKFTMSVPPTKNCPDLLIAELIERFKRYSDHNGQNKPYNA' A
#
# COMPACT_ATOMS: atom_id res chain seq x y z
N MET A 1 -0.53 -19.02 5.15
CA MET A 1 0.35 -17.89 4.81
C MET A 1 0.98 -17.41 6.09
N THR A 2 2.31 -17.31 6.17
CA THR A 2 2.98 -16.65 7.31
C THR A 2 3.18 -15.17 6.97
N GLU A 3 3.40 -14.35 8.00
CA GLU A 3 3.70 -12.91 7.83
C GLU A 3 4.94 -12.68 6.96
N GLU A 4 6.01 -13.44 7.19
CA GLU A 4 7.26 -13.32 6.41
C GLU A 4 7.06 -13.58 4.91
N ILE A 5 6.29 -14.62 4.56
CA ILE A 5 6.01 -14.96 3.16
C ILE A 5 5.19 -13.83 2.52
N LEU A 6 4.22 -13.27 3.24
CA LEU A 6 3.38 -12.19 2.74
C LEU A 6 4.18 -10.90 2.54
N ASN A 7 5.02 -10.53 3.50
CA ASN A 7 5.87 -9.34 3.41
C ASN A 7 6.85 -9.45 2.24
N LYS A 8 7.44 -10.64 2.04
CA LYS A 8 8.28 -10.91 0.86
C LYS A 8 7.49 -10.70 -0.44
N GLN A 9 6.30 -11.27 -0.55
CA GLN A 9 5.45 -11.12 -1.73
C GLN A 9 5.06 -9.66 -2.01
N LEU A 10 4.80 -8.87 -0.96
CA LEU A 10 4.51 -7.44 -1.09
C LEU A 10 5.76 -6.66 -1.55
N SER A 11 6.92 -6.93 -0.95
CA SER A 11 8.18 -6.27 -1.33
C SER A 11 8.60 -6.54 -2.78
N GLU A 12 8.23 -7.68 -3.34
CA GLU A 12 8.52 -8.07 -4.72
C GLU A 12 7.63 -7.37 -5.76
N ILE A 13 6.56 -6.69 -5.34
CA ILE A 13 5.70 -5.91 -6.26
C ILE A 13 6.50 -4.69 -6.75
N PRO A 14 6.65 -4.47 -8.07
CA PRO A 14 7.30 -3.27 -8.60
C PRO A 14 6.56 -1.98 -8.22
N ASP A 15 7.29 -0.88 -8.03
CA ASP A 15 6.72 0.42 -7.64
C ASP A 15 5.62 0.89 -8.63
N GLU A 16 5.87 0.77 -9.93
CA GLU A 16 4.90 1.16 -10.98
C GLU A 16 3.59 0.37 -10.86
N THR A 17 3.69 -0.96 -10.69
CA THR A 17 2.54 -1.84 -10.50
C THR A 17 1.79 -1.54 -9.20
N LEU A 18 2.53 -1.25 -8.12
CA LEU A 18 1.94 -0.90 -6.83
C LEU A 18 1.15 0.41 -6.90
N ILE A 19 1.70 1.42 -7.60
CA ILE A 19 1.04 2.71 -7.83
C ILE A 19 -0.22 2.53 -8.66
N GLU A 20 -0.16 1.75 -9.75
CA GLU A 20 -1.31 1.49 -10.61
C GLU A 20 -2.45 0.82 -9.84
N LYS A 21 -2.16 -0.30 -9.14
CA LYS A 21 -3.13 -1.00 -8.30
C LYS A 21 -3.74 -0.10 -7.24
N SER A 22 -2.91 0.72 -6.59
CA SER A 22 -3.37 1.64 -5.55
C SER A 22 -4.31 2.71 -6.12
N ARG A 23 -4.05 3.21 -7.33
CA ARG A 23 -4.95 4.16 -8.01
C ARG A 23 -6.29 3.51 -8.34
N GLU A 24 -6.30 2.26 -8.80
CA GLU A 24 -7.54 1.52 -9.08
C GLU A 24 -8.36 1.31 -7.81
N ILE A 25 -7.72 0.89 -6.71
CA ILE A 25 -8.35 0.73 -5.39
C ILE A 25 -8.98 2.05 -4.92
N LEU A 26 -8.22 3.15 -4.98
CA LEU A 26 -8.74 4.47 -4.57
C LEU A 26 -9.89 4.92 -5.46
N LYS A 27 -9.81 4.69 -6.77
CA LYS A 27 -10.90 5.00 -7.70
C LYS A 27 -12.17 4.22 -7.35
N ASP A 28 -12.06 2.93 -7.04
CA ASP A 28 -13.20 2.12 -6.60
C ASP A 28 -13.80 2.66 -5.31
N TRP A 29 -12.97 2.91 -4.29
CA TRP A 29 -13.41 3.45 -3.00
C TRP A 29 -14.09 4.82 -3.10
N CYS A 30 -13.61 5.70 -3.99
CA CYS A 30 -14.24 6.99 -4.25
C CYS A 30 -15.60 6.87 -4.95
N ASN A 31 -15.87 5.77 -5.66
CA ASN A 31 -17.14 5.50 -6.33
C ASN A 31 -18.14 4.73 -5.44
N GLY A 32 -17.92 4.68 -4.12
CA GLY A 32 -18.77 3.93 -3.19
C GLY A 32 -18.42 2.46 -3.06
N GLY A 33 -17.24 2.04 -3.57
CA GLY A 33 -16.68 0.72 -3.34
C GLY A 33 -16.52 0.38 -1.86
N LYS A 34 -16.49 -0.91 -1.53
CA LYS A 34 -16.33 -1.36 -0.15
C LYS A 34 -14.95 -0.98 0.39
N LYS A 35 -14.93 -0.20 1.46
CA LYS A 35 -13.71 0.09 2.22
C LYS A 35 -13.42 -1.07 3.18
N PHE A 36 -12.16 -1.48 3.26
CA PHE A 36 -11.66 -2.62 4.04
C PHE A 36 -12.15 -3.99 3.55
N THR A 37 -11.26 -4.75 2.95
CA THR A 37 -11.54 -6.07 2.36
C THR A 37 -10.59 -7.14 2.87
N MET A 38 -9.86 -6.87 3.95
CA MET A 38 -8.90 -7.79 4.52
C MET A 38 -9.54 -9.14 4.87
N SER A 39 -9.13 -10.19 4.17
CA SER A 39 -9.51 -11.57 4.42
C SER A 39 -8.55 -12.24 5.39
N VAL A 40 -9.01 -13.30 6.07
CA VAL A 40 -8.13 -14.22 6.79
C VAL A 40 -8.15 -15.57 6.06
N PRO A 41 -7.00 -16.06 5.57
CA PRO A 41 -5.69 -15.43 5.62
C PRO A 41 -5.58 -14.22 4.66
N PRO A 42 -4.70 -13.26 4.97
CA PRO A 42 -4.42 -12.14 4.08
C PRO A 42 -3.74 -12.61 2.79
N THR A 43 -3.95 -11.86 1.71
CA THR A 43 -3.34 -12.13 0.40
C THR A 43 -2.54 -10.92 -0.06
N LYS A 44 -1.52 -11.14 -0.92
CA LYS A 44 -0.72 -10.05 -1.50
C LYS A 44 -1.52 -9.04 -2.33
N ASN A 45 -2.74 -9.40 -2.75
CA ASN A 45 -3.62 -8.53 -3.51
C ASN A 45 -4.65 -7.81 -2.63
N CYS A 46 -4.55 -7.93 -1.31
CA CYS A 46 -5.42 -7.23 -0.38
C CYS A 46 -5.27 -5.70 -0.58
N PRO A 47 -6.35 -4.98 -0.92
CA PRO A 47 -6.34 -3.52 -1.07
C PRO A 47 -5.70 -2.79 0.12
N ASP A 48 -6.04 -3.20 1.35
CA ASP A 48 -5.52 -2.59 2.57
C ASP A 48 -3.99 -2.74 2.68
N LEU A 49 -3.46 -3.91 2.29
CA LEU A 49 -2.02 -4.18 2.32
C LEU A 49 -1.25 -3.50 1.20
N LEU A 50 -1.86 -3.40 0.01
CA LEU A 50 -1.25 -2.69 -1.12
C LEU A 50 -1.12 -1.19 -0.82
N ILE A 51 -2.17 -0.58 -0.25
CA ILE A 51 -2.12 0.82 0.18
C ILE A 51 -1.11 1.01 1.32
N ALA A 52 -1.05 0.09 2.30
CA ALA A 52 -0.07 0.16 3.38
C ALA A 52 1.38 0.08 2.86
N GLU A 53 1.68 -0.85 1.96
CA GLU A 53 3.00 -1.00 1.35
C GLU A 53 3.40 0.26 0.56
N LEU A 54 2.47 0.87 -0.18
CA LEU A 54 2.73 2.13 -0.89
C LEU A 54 3.13 3.26 0.07
N ILE A 55 2.38 3.41 1.17
CA ILE A 55 2.66 4.43 2.20
C ILE A 55 4.03 4.19 2.84
N GLU A 56 4.36 2.95 3.19
CA GLU A 56 5.66 2.61 3.79
C GLU A 56 6.83 2.87 2.85
N ARG A 57 6.71 2.53 1.56
CA ARG A 57 7.73 2.89 0.56
C ARG A 57 7.88 4.39 0.42
N PHE A 58 6.77 5.13 0.37
CA PHE A 58 6.81 6.59 0.28
C PHE A 58 7.51 7.24 1.48
N LYS A 59 7.24 6.77 2.71
CA LYS A 59 7.95 7.22 3.92
C LYS A 59 9.45 6.98 3.80
N ARG A 60 9.86 5.76 3.41
CA ARG A 60 11.28 5.44 3.20
C ARG A 60 11.92 6.37 2.18
N TYR A 61 11.29 6.60 1.02
CA TYR A 61 11.81 7.55 0.01
C TYR A 61 11.92 8.98 0.56
N SER A 62 10.93 9.44 1.35
CA SER A 62 10.90 10.78 1.92
C SER A 62 11.97 11.00 2.99
N ASP A 63 12.20 9.98 3.82
CA ASP A 63 13.24 9.97 4.85
C ASP A 63 14.65 9.96 4.24
N HIS A 64 14.86 9.22 3.14
CA HIS A 64 16.15 9.21 2.42
C HIS A 64 16.42 10.54 1.70
N ASN A 65 15.38 11.28 1.31
CA ASN A 65 15.49 12.56 0.61
C ASN A 65 15.38 13.80 1.52
N GLY A 66 15.32 13.62 2.85
CA GLY A 66 15.35 14.71 3.82
C GLY A 66 14.16 15.67 3.79
N GLN A 67 13.02 15.29 3.18
CA GLN A 67 11.84 16.14 3.03
C GLN A 67 10.72 15.75 4.00
N ASN A 68 10.96 15.89 5.30
CA ASN A 68 9.89 15.90 6.30
C ASN A 68 9.89 17.26 7.00
N LYS A 69 9.22 18.26 6.41
CA LYS A 69 8.63 19.34 7.21
C LYS A 69 7.22 18.88 7.58
N PRO A 70 6.86 18.85 8.87
CA PRO A 70 5.49 18.55 9.26
C PRO A 70 4.57 19.60 8.63
N TYR A 71 3.58 19.16 7.88
CA TYR A 71 2.43 19.99 7.53
C TYR A 71 1.70 20.30 8.84
N ASN A 72 1.94 21.49 9.39
CA ASN A 72 1.09 22.02 10.46
C ASN A 72 -0.25 22.40 9.83
N ALA A 73 -1.28 21.64 10.15
CA ALA A 73 -2.68 22.02 9.94
C ALA A 73 -3.09 23.11 10.92
#